data_AF-A0A7S1CP56-F1
#
_entry.id   AF-A0A7S1CP56-F1
#
_cell.length_a   1.000
_cell.length_b   1.000
_cell.length_c   1.000
_cell.angle_alpha   90.00
_cell.angle_beta   90.00
_cell.angle_gamma   90.00
#
_symmetry.space_group_name_H-M   'P 1'
#
loop_
_entity.id
_entity.type
_entity.pdbx_description
1 polymer ?
#
loop_
_entity_poly.entity_id
_entity_poly.type
_entity_poly.pdbx_seq_one_letter_code
_entity_poly.pdbx_strand_id
1 'polypeptide(L)'
;GVAMRGSTALIGAAGHTPHNPTIGATYVWYADASAGGAFAQTEMLQPAGGVQCGTAVALSEDARLAAIGCHDADLGDGEGGTGAVFMYTLVDAGDPAGAWALLTTIVAGHDRVVGSRFGNAVGLSVG
;
A
#
# COMPACT_ATOMS: atom_id res chain seq x y z
N GLY A 1 4.60 -5.12 5.88
CA GLY A 1 4.74 -6.18 4.85
C GLY A 1 5.86 -5.84 3.88
N VAL A 2 6.26 -6.81 3.05
CA VAL A 2 7.23 -6.62 1.96
C VAL A 2 6.73 -7.32 0.69
N ALA A 3 6.89 -6.69 -0.47
CA ALA A 3 6.66 -7.29 -1.78
C ALA A 3 7.70 -6.79 -2.79
N MET A 4 8.06 -7.62 -3.76
CA MET A 4 9.00 -7.24 -4.81
C MET A 4 8.64 -7.95 -6.12
N ARG A 5 8.71 -7.21 -7.23
CA ARG A 5 8.53 -7.71 -8.60
C ARG A 5 9.47 -6.94 -9.51
N GLY A 6 10.31 -7.66 -10.26
CA GLY A 6 11.36 -7.04 -11.06
C GLY A 6 12.23 -6.09 -10.23
N SER A 7 12.33 -4.84 -10.69
CA SER A 7 13.08 -3.77 -10.01
C SER A 7 12.29 -2.99 -8.97
N THR A 8 11.00 -3.27 -8.77
CA THR A 8 10.15 -2.52 -7.84
C THR A 8 9.92 -3.30 -6.56
N ALA A 9 10.12 -2.65 -5.42
CA ALA A 9 9.83 -3.19 -4.10
C ALA A 9 8.91 -2.26 -3.31
N LEU A 10 7.99 -2.85 -2.54
CA LEU A 10 7.15 -2.18 -1.56
C LEU A 10 7.58 -2.59 -0.16
N ILE A 11 7.88 -1.60 0.69
CA ILE A 11 8.19 -1.81 2.10
C ILE A 11 7.12 -1.11 2.94
N GLY A 12 6.29 -1.89 3.62
CA GLY A 12 5.27 -1.36 4.51
C GLY A 12 5.81 -1.02 5.90
N ALA A 13 5.53 0.18 6.37
CA ALA A 13 5.89 0.73 7.66
C ALA A 13 4.63 1.09 8.46
N ALA A 14 3.95 0.06 8.97
CA ALA A 14 2.68 0.22 9.68
C ALA A 14 2.75 1.12 10.91
N GLY A 15 3.87 1.09 11.64
CA GLY A 15 4.11 1.96 12.80
C GLY A 15 4.74 3.31 12.46
N HIS A 16 4.73 3.75 11.20
CA HIS A 16 5.22 5.08 10.85
C HIS A 16 4.33 6.13 11.53
N THR A 17 4.91 7.00 12.38
CA THR A 17 4.14 8.00 13.14
C THR A 17 4.83 9.37 13.09
N PRO A 18 5.00 9.98 11.91
CA PRO A 18 5.74 11.23 11.82
C PRO A 18 5.00 12.41 12.49
N HIS A 19 3.66 12.35 12.66
CA HIS A 19 2.86 13.50 13.11
C HIS A 19 1.66 13.23 14.06
N ASN A 20 1.59 12.14 14.84
CA ASN A 20 0.51 11.83 15.83
C ASN A 20 -0.92 12.29 15.43
N PRO A 21 -1.83 11.43 14.93
CA PRO A 21 -1.97 10.00 15.19
C PRO A 21 -1.10 9.08 14.31
N THR A 22 -1.12 7.76 14.57
CA THR A 22 -0.35 6.72 13.85
C THR A 22 -0.74 6.66 12.37
N ILE A 23 0.17 7.05 11.47
CA ILE A 23 -0.08 7.06 10.02
C ILE A 23 0.88 6.09 9.35
N GLY A 24 0.46 4.83 9.22
CA GLY A 24 1.28 3.83 8.55
C GLY A 24 1.52 4.22 7.09
N ALA A 25 2.69 3.89 6.56
CA ALA A 25 3.08 4.22 5.20
C ALA A 25 3.54 2.96 4.44
N THR A 26 3.57 3.04 3.11
CA THR A 26 4.28 2.06 2.28
C THR A 26 5.23 2.80 1.36
N TYR A 27 6.51 2.45 1.44
CA TYR A 27 7.55 3.04 0.61
C TYR A 27 7.74 2.24 -0.66
N VAL A 28 7.81 2.93 -1.79
CA VAL A 28 8.16 2.37 -3.09
C VAL A 28 9.66 2.56 -3.27
N TRP A 29 10.33 1.47 -3.63
CA TRP A 29 11.74 1.46 -3.98
C TRP A 29 11.91 0.92 -5.38
N TYR A 30 12.78 1.56 -6.16
CA TYR A 30 13.12 1.13 -7.50
C TYR A 30 14.63 0.89 -7.63
N ALA A 31 15.00 -0.25 -8.19
CA ALA A 31 16.37 -0.61 -8.53
C ALA A 31 16.67 -0.28 -10.00
N ASP A 32 17.48 0.74 -10.22
CA ASP A 32 17.94 1.12 -11.55
C ASP A 32 19.12 0.25 -11.98
N ALA A 33 18.90 -0.59 -13.00
CA ALA A 33 19.93 -1.46 -13.56
C ALA A 33 21.10 -0.66 -14.18
N SER A 34 20.83 0.54 -14.70
CA SER A 34 21.87 1.43 -15.24
C SER A 34 22.76 2.03 -14.13
N ALA A 35 22.25 2.07 -12.90
CA ALA A 35 22.97 2.47 -11.70
C ALA A 35 23.49 1.26 -10.87
N GLY A 36 23.69 0.10 -11.52
CA GLY A 36 24.23 -1.09 -10.85
C GLY A 36 23.25 -1.82 -9.94
N GLY A 37 21.94 -1.56 -10.07
CA GLY A 37 20.88 -2.25 -9.34
C GLY A 37 20.68 -1.75 -7.90
N ALA A 38 21.22 -0.58 -7.54
CA ALA A 38 20.98 0.03 -6.25
C ALA A 38 19.51 0.48 -6.13
N PHE A 39 18.88 0.19 -5.01
CA PHE A 39 17.53 0.67 -4.71
C PHE A 39 17.55 2.12 -4.22
N ALA A 40 16.66 2.92 -4.78
CA ALA A 40 16.32 4.25 -4.28
C ALA A 40 14.83 4.31 -3.95
N GLN A 41 14.48 5.01 -2.86
CA GLN A 41 13.10 5.31 -2.53
C GLN A 41 12.57 6.30 -3.56
N THR A 42 11.51 5.95 -4.28
CA THR A 42 10.88 6.80 -5.29
C THR A 42 9.63 7.48 -4.74
N GLU A 43 8.90 6.80 -3.85
CA GLU A 43 7.63 7.32 -3.34
C GLU A 43 7.28 6.82 -1.94
N MET A 44 6.39 7.55 -1.27
CA MET A 44 5.74 7.13 -0.04
C MET A 44 4.22 7.14 -0.24
N LEU A 45 3.63 5.96 -0.29
CA LEU A 45 2.19 5.76 -0.41
C LEU A 45 1.57 5.82 0.99
N GLN A 46 0.78 6.87 1.21
CA GLN A 46 0.08 7.09 2.46
C GLN A 46 -1.38 7.44 2.15
N PRO A 47 -2.33 6.57 2.52
CA PRO A 47 -3.74 6.91 2.41
C PRO A 47 -4.11 8.13 3.25
N ALA A 48 -5.06 8.93 2.76
CA ALA A 48 -5.57 10.07 3.50
C ALA A 48 -6.29 9.62 4.79
N GLY A 49 -6.36 10.51 5.78
CA GLY A 49 -7.12 10.27 7.01
C GLY A 49 -6.33 9.65 8.17
N GLY A 50 -5.01 9.50 8.06
CA GLY A 50 -4.19 9.09 9.20
C GLY A 50 -4.30 7.60 9.54
N VAL A 51 -4.46 6.75 8.53
CA VAL A 51 -4.76 5.32 8.69
C VAL A 51 -3.48 4.49 8.88
N GLN A 52 -3.50 3.50 9.77
CA GLN A 52 -2.40 2.54 9.95
C GLN A 52 -2.33 1.55 8.77
N CYS A 53 -1.43 1.84 7.82
CA CYS A 53 -1.29 1.12 6.56
C CYS A 53 0.10 0.51 6.35
N GLY A 54 0.21 -0.49 5.46
CA GLY A 54 1.48 -1.16 5.16
C GLY A 54 1.74 -2.41 6.01
N THR A 55 0.72 -2.86 6.76
CA THR A 55 0.76 -4.13 7.52
C THR A 55 0.95 -5.31 6.57
N ALA A 56 0.17 -5.33 5.49
CA ALA A 56 0.35 -6.20 4.34
C ALA A 56 0.52 -5.37 3.06
N VAL A 57 1.30 -5.87 2.10
CA VAL A 57 1.49 -5.24 0.80
C VAL A 57 1.61 -6.32 -0.28
N ALA A 58 1.14 -6.03 -1.50
CA ALA A 58 1.32 -6.89 -2.66
C ALA A 58 1.57 -6.05 -3.92
N LEU A 59 2.27 -6.63 -4.89
CA LEU A 59 2.48 -6.08 -6.23
C LEU A 59 1.92 -7.06 -7.25
N SER A 60 1.33 -6.53 -8.33
CA SER A 60 1.03 -7.30 -9.54
C SER A 60 2.29 -7.83 -10.21
N GLU A 61 2.14 -8.85 -11.06
CA GLU A 61 3.29 -9.46 -11.77
C GLU A 61 4.05 -8.46 -12.64
N ASP A 62 3.34 -7.51 -13.27
CA ASP A 62 3.91 -6.42 -14.06
C ASP A 62 4.43 -5.24 -13.22
N ALA A 63 4.32 -5.32 -11.89
CA ALA A 63 4.70 -4.28 -10.93
C ALA A 63 4.01 -2.92 -11.11
N ARG A 64 2.83 -2.88 -11.75
CA ARG A 64 2.07 -1.63 -12.00
C ARG A 64 0.90 -1.40 -11.05
N LEU A 65 0.47 -2.43 -10.33
CA LEU A 65 -0.57 -2.35 -9.31
C LEU A 65 0.01 -2.73 -7.96
N ALA A 66 -0.34 -1.95 -6.94
CA ALA A 66 0.00 -2.20 -5.56
C ALA A 66 -1.28 -2.30 -4.73
N ALA A 67 -1.32 -3.25 -3.82
CA ALA A 67 -2.37 -3.34 -2.80
C ALA A 67 -1.71 -3.17 -1.42
N ILE A 68 -2.28 -2.29 -0.60
CA ILE A 68 -1.78 -1.97 0.74
C ILE A 68 -2.88 -2.27 1.75
N GLY A 69 -2.59 -3.21 2.64
CA GLY A 69 -3.45 -3.62 3.74
C GLY A 69 -3.36 -2.67 4.93
N CYS A 70 -4.54 -2.24 5.39
CA CYS A 70 -4.71 -1.34 6.53
C CYS A 70 -5.76 -1.94 7.47
N HIS A 71 -5.38 -2.97 8.21
CA HIS A 71 -6.36 -3.76 8.97
C HIS A 71 -7.01 -3.01 10.13
N ASP A 72 -6.36 -1.99 10.68
CA ASP A 72 -6.94 -1.16 11.74
C ASP A 72 -7.52 0.15 11.19
N ALA A 73 -7.84 0.20 9.89
CA ALA A 73 -8.46 1.38 9.31
C ALA A 73 -9.82 1.65 9.95
N ASP A 74 -9.96 2.87 10.44
CA ASP A 74 -11.21 3.52 10.80
C ASP A 74 -11.45 4.61 9.77
N LEU A 75 -12.48 4.43 8.94
CA LEU A 75 -12.78 5.32 7.82
C LEU A 75 -13.88 6.33 8.17
N GLY A 76 -14.18 6.52 9.47
CA GLY A 76 -15.15 7.50 9.94
C GLY A 76 -16.61 7.10 9.69
N ASP A 77 -16.89 5.81 9.51
CA ASP A 77 -18.23 5.24 9.36
C ASP A 77 -18.89 4.90 10.71
N GLY A 78 -18.21 5.18 11.83
CA GLY A 78 -18.69 4.91 13.18
C GLY A 78 -18.34 3.52 13.70
N GLU A 79 -17.65 2.69 12.89
CA GLU A 79 -17.17 1.38 13.30
C GLU A 79 -15.63 1.33 13.27
N GLY A 80 -15.01 1.42 14.45
CA GLY A 80 -13.56 1.38 14.57
C GLY A 80 -12.97 0.05 14.09
N GLY A 81 -11.85 0.11 13.35
CA GLY A 81 -11.05 -1.07 13.01
C GLY A 81 -11.75 -2.09 12.11
N THR A 82 -12.62 -1.64 11.20
CA THR A 82 -13.21 -2.52 10.17
C THR A 82 -12.18 -2.91 9.10
N GLY A 83 -11.16 -2.08 8.90
CA GLY A 83 -10.06 -2.34 7.99
C GLY A 83 -10.36 -1.99 6.54
N ALA A 84 -9.30 -1.83 5.75
CA ALA A 84 -9.38 -1.47 4.33
C ALA A 84 -8.16 -2.01 3.56
N VAL A 85 -8.28 -2.03 2.23
CA VAL A 85 -7.18 -2.20 1.29
C VAL A 85 -7.17 -1.02 0.34
N PHE A 86 -6.05 -0.33 0.21
CA PHE A 86 -5.88 0.75 -0.75
C PHE A 86 -5.10 0.22 -1.95
N MET A 87 -5.68 0.37 -3.14
CA MET A 87 -5.04 0.01 -4.40
C MET A 87 -4.44 1.24 -5.05
N TYR A 88 -3.19 1.11 -5.48
CA TYR A 88 -2.47 2.15 -6.22
C TYR A 88 -2.07 1.61 -7.60
N THR A 89 -1.99 2.51 -8.57
CA THR A 89 -1.47 2.24 -9.91
C THR A 89 -0.30 3.15 -10.21
N LEU A 90 0.72 2.62 -10.88
CA LEU A 90 1.78 3.43 -11.47
C LEU A 90 1.16 4.33 -12.55
N VAL A 91 1.45 5.63 -12.52
CA VAL A 91 0.84 6.64 -13.39
C VAL A 91 1.36 6.54 -14.81
N ASP A 92 2.69 6.43 -14.97
CA ASP A 92 3.34 6.26 -16.27
C ASP A 92 4.03 4.89 -16.33
N ALA A 93 3.45 3.99 -17.12
CA ALA A 93 3.98 2.65 -17.32
C ALA A 93 5.36 2.61 -18.01
N GLY A 94 5.77 3.71 -18.66
CA GLY A 94 7.09 3.89 -19.26
C GLY A 94 8.16 4.35 -18.27
N ASP A 95 7.77 4.85 -17.10
CA ASP A 95 8.65 5.26 -16.01
C ASP A 95 8.40 4.41 -14.76
N PRO A 96 9.09 3.28 -14.59
CA PRO A 96 8.89 2.40 -13.43
C PRO A 96 9.40 3.00 -12.10
N ALA A 97 10.13 4.12 -12.15
CA ALA A 97 10.47 4.92 -10.97
C ALA A 97 9.48 6.06 -10.74
N GLY A 98 8.46 6.18 -11.59
CA GLY A 98 7.49 7.26 -11.63
C GLY A 98 6.48 7.23 -10.49
N ALA A 99 5.57 8.21 -10.54
CA ALA A 99 4.58 8.43 -9.51
C ALA A 99 3.47 7.36 -9.51
N TRP A 100 2.87 7.16 -8.35
CA TRP A 100 1.73 6.27 -8.12
C TRP A 100 0.50 7.09 -7.75
N ALA A 101 -0.67 6.63 -8.19
CA ALA A 101 -1.95 7.25 -7.87
C ALA A 101 -2.84 6.23 -7.16
N LEU A 102 -3.63 6.71 -6.18
CA LEU A 102 -4.68 5.90 -5.59
C LEU A 102 -5.70 5.56 -6.67
N LEU A 103 -5.84 4.27 -6.95
CA LEU A 103 -6.81 3.73 -7.89
C LEU A 103 -8.18 3.56 -7.24
N THR A 104 -8.22 2.90 -6.08
CA THR A 104 -9.47 2.65 -5.34
C THR A 104 -9.21 2.24 -3.89
N THR A 105 -10.25 2.34 -3.06
CA THR A 105 -10.28 1.80 -1.70
C THR A 105 -11.25 0.62 -1.66
N ILE A 106 -10.74 -0.54 -1.27
CA ILE A 106 -11.52 -1.77 -1.07
C ILE A 106 -11.78 -1.95 0.41
N VAL A 107 -13.01 -2.36 0.68
CA VAL A 107 -13.68 -2.09 1.93
C VAL A 107 -14.65 -3.27 2.10
N ALA A 108 -14.69 -3.94 3.25
CA ALA A 108 -15.60 -5.09 3.46
C ALA A 108 -17.06 -4.66 3.20
N GLY A 109 -17.89 -5.52 2.61
CA GLY A 109 -19.25 -5.16 2.18
C GLY A 109 -20.24 -4.96 3.32
N HIS A 110 -21.38 -5.65 3.27
CA HIS A 110 -22.48 -5.46 4.21
C HIS A 110 -22.20 -5.97 5.64
N ASP A 111 -21.17 -6.80 5.82
CA ASP A 111 -20.80 -7.42 7.11
C ASP A 111 -19.57 -6.75 7.73
N ARG A 112 -19.39 -5.43 7.55
CA ARG A 112 -18.39 -4.70 8.33
C ARG A 112 -18.72 -4.86 9.81
N VAL A 113 -17.76 -5.35 10.56
CA VAL A 113 -17.85 -5.42 12.02
C VAL A 113 -16.57 -4.84 12.59
N VAL A 114 -16.70 -4.10 13.69
CA VAL A 114 -15.57 -3.66 14.51
C VAL A 114 -14.59 -4.81 14.77
N GLY A 115 -13.33 -4.60 14.44
CA GLY A 115 -12.26 -5.60 14.63
C GLY A 115 -12.19 -6.69 13.55
N SER A 116 -12.95 -6.58 12.45
CA SER A 116 -12.87 -7.52 11.31
C SER A 116 -11.49 -7.54 10.65
N ARG A 117 -10.71 -6.47 10.82
CA ARG A 117 -9.32 -6.40 10.35
C ARG A 117 -9.17 -6.68 8.86
N PHE A 118 -10.12 -6.20 8.04
CA PHE A 118 -10.07 -6.37 6.58
C PHE A 118 -8.76 -5.78 6.02
N GLY A 119 -8.09 -6.51 5.13
CA GLY A 119 -6.75 -6.14 4.64
C GLY A 119 -5.58 -6.58 5.54
N ASN A 120 -5.81 -7.44 6.54
CA ASN A 120 -4.72 -8.06 7.33
C ASN A 120 -3.73 -8.86 6.47
N ALA A 121 -4.20 -9.43 5.36
CA ALA A 121 -3.38 -10.01 4.32
C ALA A 121 -3.92 -9.54 2.95
N VAL A 122 -3.02 -9.34 1.99
CA VAL A 122 -3.37 -9.01 0.61
C VAL A 122 -2.53 -9.84 -0.34
N GLY A 123 -3.11 -10.15 -1.50
CA GLY A 123 -2.43 -10.78 -2.62
C GLY A 123 -2.92 -10.14 -3.90
N LEU A 124 -2.03 -10.06 -4.88
CA LEU A 124 -2.36 -9.59 -6.22
C LEU A 124 -1.83 -10.59 -7.24
N SER A 125 -2.69 -10.93 -8.18
CA SER A 125 -2.34 -11.57 -9.43
C SER A 125 -3.20 -10.90 -10.49
N VAL A 126 -2.54 -10.36 -11.49
CA VAL A 126 -3.14 -9.90 -12.74
C VAL A 126 -2.16 -10.34 -13.82
N GLY A 127 -2.69 -10.99 -14.85
CA GLY A 127 -1.93 -11.49 -15.99
C GLY A 127 -1.99 -10.55 -17.19
#